data_AF-A0A1B3W6U7-F1
#
_entry.id   AF-A0A1B3W6U7-F1
#
_cell.length_a   1.000
_cell.length_b   1.000
_cell.length_c   1.000
_cell.angle_alpha   90.00
_cell.angle_beta   90.00
_cell.angle_gamma   90.00
#
_symmetry.space_group_name_H-M   'P 1'
#
loop_
_entity.id
_entity.type
_entity.pdbx_description
1 polymer ?
#
loop_
_entity_poly.entity_id
_entity_poly.type
_entity_poly.pdbx_seq_one_letter_code
_entity_poly.pdbx_strand_id
1 'polypeptide(L)'
;MCGYELNPAMRDELLQEVLLAIWESLPRLREADRLLPFVLRIAHNLGASHVRAETRMASPVPFDEALHDVADPATANACARTQWLFEVLPTLPLKLRQVLMLQLEGFDYQEIADMLGISTENVGVRLHRARERLKSLSREEGIA
;
A
#
# COMPACT_ATOMS: atom_id res chain seq x y z
N MET A 1 -0.80 -3.84 -3.36
CA MET A 1 -2.08 -3.49 -4.01
C MET A 1 -3.26 -3.36 -3.06
N CYS A 2 -3.49 -4.29 -2.12
CA CYS A 2 -4.57 -4.15 -1.12
C CYS A 2 -4.47 -2.88 -0.23
N GLY A 3 -3.31 -2.22 -0.19
CA GLY A 3 -3.10 -0.94 0.50
C GLY A 3 -3.36 0.32 -0.35
N TYR A 4 -3.65 0.18 -1.65
CA TYR A 4 -3.97 1.30 -2.55
C TYR A 4 -5.45 1.35 -2.90
N GLU A 5 -6.15 0.21 -2.92
CA GLU A 5 -7.57 0.12 -3.23
C GLU A 5 -8.27 -0.83 -2.24
N LEU A 6 -9.40 -0.39 -1.69
CA LEU A 6 -10.21 -1.13 -0.73
C LEU A 6 -11.38 -1.86 -1.41
N ASN A 7 -11.91 -1.32 -2.51
CA ASN A 7 -12.99 -1.94 -3.27
C ASN A 7 -12.45 -3.16 -4.03
N PRO A 8 -13.01 -4.36 -3.82
CA PRO A 8 -12.52 -5.58 -4.44
C PRO A 8 -12.57 -5.56 -5.98
N ALA A 9 -13.60 -4.94 -6.58
CA ALA A 9 -13.72 -4.86 -8.04
C ALA A 9 -12.64 -3.95 -8.64
N MET A 10 -12.46 -2.75 -8.07
CA MET A 10 -11.43 -1.80 -8.48
C MET A 10 -10.01 -2.35 -8.25
N ARG A 11 -9.83 -3.15 -7.20
CA ARG A 11 -8.57 -3.83 -6.91
C ARG A 11 -8.22 -4.86 -7.98
N ASP A 12 -9.21 -5.61 -8.47
CA ASP A 12 -9.01 -6.60 -9.52
C ASP A 12 -8.72 -5.93 -10.88
N GLU A 13 -9.36 -4.79 -11.16
CA GLU A 13 -9.04 -3.94 -12.32
C GLU A 13 -7.60 -3.40 -12.23
N LEU A 14 -7.22 -2.83 -11.08
CA LEU A 14 -5.85 -2.35 -10.82
C LEU A 14 -4.82 -3.48 -10.95
N LEU A 15 -5.14 -4.69 -10.46
CA LEU A 15 -4.30 -5.86 -10.62
C LEU A 15 -4.10 -6.22 -12.08
N GLN A 16 -5.15 -6.19 -12.91
CA GLN A 16 -5.04 -6.44 -14.34
C GLN A 16 -4.14 -5.41 -15.02
N GLU A 17 -4.31 -4.13 -14.73
CA GLU A 17 -3.45 -3.07 -15.26
C GLU A 17 -1.98 -3.27 -14.86
N VAL A 18 -1.73 -3.63 -13.60
CA VAL A 18 -0.39 -3.91 -13.10
C VAL A 18 0.23 -5.11 -13.83
N LEU A 19 -0.51 -6.20 -14.00
CA LEU A 19 -0.03 -7.39 -14.71
C LEU A 19 0.30 -7.09 -16.17
N LEU A 20 -0.56 -6.33 -16.87
CA LEU A 20 -0.33 -5.89 -18.24
C LEU A 20 0.92 -5.01 -18.33
N ALA A 21 1.05 -4.01 -17.45
CA ALA A 21 2.21 -3.12 -17.42
C ALA A 21 3.52 -3.88 -17.14
N ILE A 22 3.49 -4.90 -16.27
CA ILE A 22 4.63 -5.79 -16.02
C ILE A 22 4.99 -6.54 -17.30
N TRP A 23 4.01 -7.18 -17.95
CA TRP A 23 4.24 -7.96 -19.17
C TRP A 23 4.85 -7.12 -20.29
N GLU A 24 4.32 -5.92 -20.54
CA GLU A 24 4.84 -4.99 -21.55
C GLU A 24 6.23 -4.46 -21.22
N SER A 25 6.53 -4.30 -19.92
CA SER A 25 7.81 -3.76 -19.47
C SER A 25 8.89 -4.84 -19.33
N LEU A 26 8.52 -6.11 -19.23
CA LEU A 26 9.42 -7.25 -19.01
C LEU A 26 10.61 -7.31 -20.00
N PRO A 27 10.47 -7.01 -21.30
CA PRO A 27 11.60 -6.96 -22.24
C PRO A 27 12.67 -5.91 -21.89
N ARG A 28 12.35 -4.92 -21.03
CA ARG A 28 13.27 -3.87 -20.58
C ARG A 28 14.05 -4.27 -19.32
N LEU A 29 13.75 -5.43 -18.72
CA LEU A 29 14.47 -5.95 -17.57
C LEU A 29 15.87 -6.40 -18.03
N ARG A 30 16.90 -5.69 -17.57
CA ARG A 30 18.30 -5.96 -17.95
C ARG A 30 18.98 -7.00 -17.07
N GLU A 31 18.59 -7.05 -15.80
CA GLU A 31 19.22 -7.88 -14.77
C GLU A 31 18.11 -8.70 -14.08
N ALA A 32 18.20 -10.04 -14.13
CA ALA A 32 17.14 -10.94 -13.68
C ALA A 32 16.98 -10.97 -12.14
N ASP A 33 18.06 -10.69 -11.41
CA ASP A 33 18.09 -10.48 -9.97
C ASP A 33 17.26 -9.27 -9.52
N ARG A 34 16.97 -8.32 -10.43
CA ARG A 34 16.10 -7.17 -10.17
C ARG A 34 14.64 -7.38 -10.54
N LEU A 35 14.22 -8.61 -10.85
CA LEU A 35 12.84 -8.90 -11.24
C LEU A 35 11.83 -8.43 -10.17
N LEU A 36 12.07 -8.75 -8.90
CA LEU A 36 11.16 -8.38 -7.80
C LEU A 36 11.10 -6.86 -7.61
N PRO A 37 12.23 -6.12 -7.45
CA PRO A 37 12.21 -4.66 -7.41
C PRO A 37 11.56 -4.01 -8.63
N PHE A 38 11.74 -4.58 -9.82
CA PHE A 38 11.16 -4.09 -11.07
C PHE A 38 9.63 -4.21 -11.09
N VAL A 39 9.11 -5.40 -10.76
CA VAL A 39 7.68 -5.69 -10.67
C VAL A 39 7.01 -4.80 -9.62
N LEU A 40 7.61 -4.72 -8.42
CA LEU A 40 7.07 -3.93 -7.33
C LEU A 40 7.09 -2.42 -7.64
N ARG A 41 8.10 -1.91 -8.35
CA ARG A 41 8.12 -0.51 -8.82
C ARG A 41 6.96 -0.20 -9.76
N ILE A 42 6.65 -1.10 -10.68
CA ILE A 42 5.51 -0.95 -11.60
C ILE A 42 4.21 -0.94 -10.80
N ALA A 43 4.02 -1.93 -9.92
CA ALA A 43 2.84 -2.04 -9.07
C ALA A 43 2.64 -0.81 -8.16
N HIS A 44 3.72 -0.29 -7.58
CA HIS A 44 3.69 0.91 -6.75
C HIS A 44 3.30 2.15 -7.54
N ASN A 45 3.91 2.36 -8.71
CA ASN A 45 3.66 3.54 -9.54
C ASN A 45 2.23 3.57 -10.08
N LEU A 46 1.70 2.42 -10.50
CA LEU A 46 0.31 2.29 -10.93
C LEU A 46 -0.65 2.49 -9.75
N GLY A 47 -0.42 1.81 -8.61
CA GLY A 47 -1.26 1.99 -7.41
C GLY A 47 -1.28 3.43 -6.88
N ALA A 48 -0.13 4.11 -6.88
CA ALA A 48 -0.07 5.52 -6.49
C ALA A 48 -0.76 6.46 -7.50
N SER A 49 -0.75 6.10 -8.79
CA SER A 49 -1.44 6.86 -9.84
C SER A 49 -2.97 6.66 -9.76
N HIS A 50 -3.41 5.43 -9.52
CA HIS A 50 -4.81 5.05 -9.25
C HIS A 50 -5.41 5.87 -8.11
N VAL A 51 -4.78 5.85 -6.94
CA VAL A 51 -5.22 6.63 -5.78
C VAL A 51 -5.26 8.13 -6.08
N ARG A 52 -4.28 8.66 -6.82
CA ARG A 52 -4.25 10.09 -7.19
C ARG A 52 -5.38 10.45 -8.15
N ALA A 53 -5.75 9.55 -9.07
CA ALA A 53 -6.86 9.75 -10.00
C ALA A 53 -8.19 9.73 -9.26
N GLU A 54 -8.41 8.75 -8.39
CA GLU A 54 -9.62 8.66 -7.56
C GLU A 54 -9.76 9.84 -6.60
N THR A 55 -8.69 10.25 -5.92
CA THR A 55 -8.73 11.44 -5.03
C THR A 55 -9.07 12.72 -5.81
N ARG A 56 -8.75 12.78 -7.11
CA ARG A 56 -9.06 13.90 -7.99
C ARG A 56 -10.48 13.82 -8.57
N MET A 57 -11.13 12.64 -8.51
CA MET A 57 -12.47 12.36 -9.01
C MET A 57 -13.53 12.15 -7.90
N ALA A 58 -13.14 12.04 -6.63
CA ALA A 58 -14.01 11.56 -5.57
C ALA A 58 -15.21 12.48 -5.26
N SER A 59 -16.41 12.01 -5.65
CA SER A 59 -17.63 12.04 -4.84
C SER A 59 -17.58 10.89 -3.80
N PRO A 60 -18.21 10.97 -2.62
CA PRO A 60 -18.06 9.97 -1.57
C PRO A 60 -18.73 8.65 -1.95
N VAL A 61 -18.00 7.53 -1.90
CA VAL A 61 -18.57 6.18 -2.07
C VAL A 61 -19.00 5.66 -0.69
N PRO A 62 -20.22 5.12 -0.52
CA PRO A 62 -20.68 4.54 0.74
C PRO A 62 -19.95 3.22 1.05
N PHE A 63 -19.66 3.01 2.33
CA PHE A 63 -19.08 1.79 2.90
C PHE A 63 -20.15 0.67 2.96
N ASP A 64 -19.88 -0.49 2.35
CA ASP A 64 -20.78 -1.65 2.39
C ASP A 64 -20.16 -2.77 3.24
N GLU A 65 -20.83 -3.07 4.36
CA GLU A 65 -20.38 -3.92 5.47
C GLU A 65 -20.57 -5.43 5.19
N ALA A 66 -21.21 -5.79 4.07
CA ALA A 66 -21.71 -7.15 3.80
C ALA A 66 -20.69 -8.16 3.25
N LEU A 67 -19.39 -7.84 3.16
CA LEU A 67 -18.45 -8.60 2.34
C LEU A 67 -17.51 -9.59 3.06
N HIS A 68 -17.62 -9.84 4.36
CA HIS A 68 -16.73 -10.78 5.05
C HIS A 68 -17.48 -11.71 5.99
N ASP A 69 -17.53 -13.01 5.64
CA ASP A 69 -17.85 -14.05 6.60
C ASP A 69 -16.81 -15.18 6.56
N VAL A 70 -16.68 -15.81 7.73
CA VAL A 70 -15.84 -16.93 8.17
C VAL A 70 -14.45 -16.58 8.71
N ALA A 71 -14.34 -16.46 10.04
CA ALA A 71 -13.09 -16.70 10.76
C ALA A 71 -13.29 -17.27 12.20
N ASP A 72 -12.46 -18.28 12.51
CA ASP A 72 -12.23 -18.95 13.80
C ASP A 72 -11.82 -17.96 14.93
N PRO A 73 -12.03 -18.26 16.25
CA PRO A 73 -11.77 -17.31 17.33
C PRO A 73 -10.31 -16.86 17.51
N ALA A 74 -9.34 -17.69 17.10
CA ALA A 74 -7.91 -17.34 17.14
C ALA A 74 -7.49 -16.47 15.94
N THR A 75 -8.18 -16.59 14.80
CA THR A 75 -7.99 -15.72 13.64
C THR A 75 -8.76 -14.41 13.77
N ALA A 76 -9.77 -14.32 14.62
CA ALA A 76 -10.56 -13.10 14.85
C ALA A 76 -9.70 -11.89 15.27
N ASN A 77 -8.74 -12.06 16.19
CA ASN A 77 -7.89 -10.96 16.66
C ASN A 77 -6.84 -10.53 15.63
N ALA A 78 -6.28 -11.48 14.87
CA ALA A 78 -5.37 -11.19 13.77
C ALA A 78 -6.11 -10.52 12.60
N CYS A 79 -7.32 -10.98 12.30
CA CYS A 79 -8.20 -10.39 11.30
C CYS A 79 -8.57 -8.94 11.68
N ALA A 80 -8.97 -8.69 12.94
CA ALA A 80 -9.31 -7.35 13.43
C ALA A 80 -8.13 -6.36 13.31
N ARG A 81 -6.90 -6.78 13.68
CA ARG A 81 -5.70 -5.93 13.52
C ARG A 81 -5.34 -5.68 12.07
N THR A 82 -5.57 -6.66 11.21
CA THR A 82 -5.29 -6.56 9.77
C THR A 82 -6.32 -5.64 9.09
N GLN A 83 -7.59 -5.79 9.45
CA GLN A 83 -8.70 -4.96 8.99
C GLN A 83 -8.53 -3.51 9.43
N TRP A 84 -8.23 -3.29 10.71
CA TRP A 84 -7.87 -1.97 11.24
C TRP A 84 -6.73 -1.32 10.44
N LEU A 85 -5.67 -2.08 10.15
CA LEU A 85 -4.56 -1.56 9.37
C LEU A 85 -5.02 -1.10 7.98
N PHE A 86 -5.89 -1.86 7.31
CA PHE A 86 -6.46 -1.49 6.01
C PHE A 86 -7.38 -0.27 6.08
N GLU A 87 -8.10 -0.05 7.17
CA GLU A 87 -8.92 1.14 7.40
C GLU A 87 -8.07 2.39 7.68
N VAL A 88 -6.99 2.22 8.45
CA VAL A 88 -6.15 3.33 8.88
C VAL A 88 -5.16 3.77 7.80
N LEU A 89 -4.60 2.85 7.01
CA LEU A 89 -3.65 3.17 5.94
C LEU A 89 -4.13 4.31 5.00
N PRO A 90 -5.38 4.32 4.50
CA PRO A 90 -6.01 5.40 3.75
C PRO A 90 -6.03 6.78 4.44
N THR A 91 -5.95 6.83 5.77
CA THR A 91 -5.95 8.09 6.54
C THR A 91 -4.54 8.70 6.67
N LEU A 92 -3.49 7.90 6.45
CA LEU A 92 -2.12 8.41 6.50
C LEU A 92 -1.86 9.37 5.33
N PRO A 93 -1.12 10.48 5.55
CA PRO A 93 -0.63 11.30 4.46
C PRO A 93 0.09 10.46 3.41
N LEU A 94 -0.21 10.69 2.12
CA LEU A 94 0.31 9.89 1.01
C LEU A 94 1.83 9.67 1.08
N LYS A 95 2.59 10.73 1.39
CA LYS A 95 4.06 10.67 1.51
C LYS A 95 4.55 9.72 2.60
N LEU A 96 3.79 9.49 3.66
CA LEU A 96 4.11 8.54 4.72
C LEU A 96 3.67 7.13 4.32
N ARG A 97 2.47 7.00 3.75
CA ARG A 97 1.93 5.72 3.26
C ARG A 97 2.83 5.08 2.21
N GLN A 98 3.33 5.86 1.25
CA GLN A 98 4.19 5.35 0.17
C GLN A 98 5.46 4.68 0.71
N VAL A 99 6.14 5.34 1.65
CA VAL A 99 7.38 4.83 2.24
C VAL A 99 7.11 3.61 3.11
N LEU A 100 6.02 3.65 3.89
CA LEU A 100 5.58 2.52 4.72
C LEU A 100 5.23 1.28 3.87
N MET A 101 4.49 1.47 2.78
CA MET A 101 4.10 0.39 1.86
C MET A 101 5.32 -0.26 1.23
N LEU A 102 6.26 0.52 0.69
CA LEU A 102 7.47 -0.02 0.10
C LEU A 102 8.33 -0.78 1.14
N GLN A 103 8.40 -0.27 2.37
CA GLN A 103 9.12 -0.99 3.42
C GLN A 103 8.45 -2.32 3.79
N LEU A 104 7.12 -2.40 3.78
CA LEU A 104 6.37 -3.64 4.01
C LEU A 104 6.50 -4.62 2.82
N GLU A 105 6.67 -4.10 1.62
CA GLU A 105 6.95 -4.87 0.40
C GLU A 105 8.41 -5.39 0.35
N GLY A 106 9.25 -5.02 1.33
CA GLY A 106 10.58 -5.59 1.53
C GLY A 106 11.73 -4.75 0.97
N PHE A 107 11.46 -3.56 0.44
CA PHE A 107 12.51 -2.69 -0.09
C PHE A 107 13.40 -2.12 1.02
N ASP A 108 14.69 -1.94 0.69
CA ASP A 108 15.61 -1.24 1.57
C ASP A 108 15.48 0.30 1.44
N TYR A 109 16.16 1.03 2.34
CA TYR A 109 16.00 2.48 2.41
C TYR A 109 16.54 3.19 1.16
N GLN A 110 17.57 2.62 0.52
CA GLN A 110 18.17 3.16 -0.69
C GLN A 110 17.26 2.94 -1.89
N GLU A 111 16.67 1.75 -2.03
CA GLU A 111 15.72 1.45 -3.10
C GLU A 111 14.47 2.33 -3.01
N ILE A 112 13.98 2.58 -1.79
CA ILE A 112 12.84 3.47 -1.56
C ILE A 112 13.20 4.92 -1.89
N ALA A 113 14.40 5.36 -1.49
CA ALA A 113 14.91 6.70 -1.79
C ALA A 113 14.98 6.94 -3.29
N ASP A 114 15.56 5.98 -4.03
CA ASP A 114 15.69 6.02 -5.49
C ASP A 114 14.31 6.01 -6.18
N MET A 115 13.38 5.19 -5.70
CA MET A 115 12.04 5.08 -6.28
C MET A 115 11.21 6.36 -6.09
N LEU A 116 11.33 7.01 -4.93
CA LEU A 116 10.54 8.18 -4.57
C LEU A 116 11.24 9.52 -4.87
N GLY A 117 12.49 9.50 -5.32
CA GLY A 117 13.28 10.70 -5.61
C GLY A 117 13.56 11.54 -4.36
N ILE A 118 13.82 10.90 -3.22
CA ILE A 118 14.13 11.55 -1.94
C ILE A 118 15.42 10.99 -1.35
N SER A 119 15.98 11.62 -0.31
CA SER A 119 17.16 11.04 0.38
C SER A 119 16.79 9.86 1.28
N THR A 120 17.76 8.98 1.52
CA THR A 120 17.67 7.86 2.48
C THR A 120 17.37 8.33 3.90
N GLU A 121 17.93 9.45 4.37
CA GLU A 121 17.52 10.07 5.63
C GLU A 121 16.03 10.45 5.63
N ASN A 122 15.51 10.98 4.52
CA ASN A 122 14.10 11.36 4.41
C ASN A 122 13.18 10.13 4.45
N VAL A 123 13.60 9.00 3.86
CA VAL A 123 12.93 7.70 4.00
C VAL A 123 12.82 7.31 5.48
N GLY A 124 13.93 7.33 6.21
CA GLY A 124 13.95 6.99 7.64
C GLY A 124 13.05 7.89 8.48
N VAL A 125 13.11 9.22 8.25
CA VAL A 125 12.24 10.20 8.95
C VAL A 125 10.76 9.94 8.65
N ARG A 126 10.40 9.65 7.39
CA ARG A 126 9.02 9.36 7.01
C ARG A 126 8.53 8.04 7.59
N LEU A 127 9.35 6.99 7.61
CA LEU A 127 9.00 5.72 8.25
C LEU A 127 8.77 5.89 9.74
N HIS A 128 9.63 6.62 10.42
CA HIS A 128 9.47 6.90 11.84
C HIS A 128 8.16 7.64 12.11
N ARG A 129 7.86 8.70 11.36
CA ARG A 129 6.60 9.45 11.48
C ARG A 129 5.37 8.60 11.14
N ALA A 130 5.46 7.72 10.14
CA ALA A 130 4.38 6.80 9.77
C ALA A 130 4.06 5.84 10.92
N ARG A 131 5.09 5.24 11.54
CA ARG A 131 4.94 4.31 12.67
C ARG A 131 4.37 5.00 13.92
N GLU A 132 4.85 6.19 14.25
CA GLU A 132 4.30 6.96 15.38
C GLU A 132 2.82 7.31 15.18
N ARG A 133 2.42 7.64 13.94
CA ARG A 133 1.02 7.92 13.60
C ARG A 133 0.14 6.66 13.70
N LEU A 134 0.62 5.52 13.24
CA LEU A 134 -0.10 4.25 13.43
C LEU A 134 -0.25 3.91 14.91
N LYS A 135 0.80 4.14 15.71
CA LYS A 135 0.78 3.89 17.15
C LYS A 135 -0.16 4.83 17.91
N SER A 136 -0.31 6.08 17.48
CA SER A 136 -1.30 6.98 18.08
C SER A 136 -2.72 6.52 17.76
N LEU A 137 -2.98 6.20 16.48
CA LEU A 137 -4.30 5.75 16.03
C LEU A 137 -4.71 4.41 16.66
N SER A 138 -3.77 3.47 16.85
CA SER A 138 -4.08 2.18 17.49
C SER A 138 -4.46 2.31 18.96
N ARG A 139 -3.96 3.35 19.64
CA ARG A 139 -4.29 3.65 21.05
C ARG A 139 -5.65 4.30 21.18
N GLU A 140 -6.04 5.13 20.22
CA GLU A 140 -7.35 5.78 20.18
C GLU A 140 -8.49 4.77 19.99
N GLU A 141 -8.26 3.71 19.22
CA GLU A 141 -9.27 2.67 18.94
C GLU A 141 -9.17 1.41 19.84
N GLY A 142 -8.24 1.39 20.81
CA GLY A 142 -8.13 0.29 21.78
C GLY A 142 -7.62 -1.03 21.21
N ILE A 143 -6.87 -0.99 20.09
CA ILE A 143 -6.37 -2.15 19.34
C ILE A 143 -4.93 -2.54 19.77
N ALA A 144 -4.40 -1.85 20.78
CA ALA A 144 -3.03 -2.00 21.30
C ALA A 144 -2.88 -3.11 22.35
#